data_AF-B3PIK5-F1
#
_entry.id   AF-B3PIK5-F1
#
_cell.length_a   1.000
_cell.length_b   1.000
_cell.length_c   1.000
_cell.angle_alpha   90.00
_cell.angle_beta   90.00
_cell.angle_gamma   90.00
#
_symmetry.space_group_name_H-M   'P 1'
#
loop_
_entity.id
_entity.type
_entity.pdbx_description
1 polymer ?
#
loop_
_entity_poly.entity_id
_entity_poly.type
_entity_poly.pdbx_seq_one_letter_code
_entity_poly.pdbx_strand_id
1 'polypeptide(L)'
;MVARMFNPISYILRSNSPRGIKVIALSLLVVLVSAAPIMFYIVLGPEDGNPIGLGLLFAFGALVGHVGFVAGMLLLIWDNLLNKKNKR
;
A
#
# COMPACT_ATOMS: atom_id res chain seq x y z
N MET A 1 -28.59 -10.06 -2.42
CA MET A 1 -27.49 -9.38 -3.14
C MET A 1 -26.20 -9.78 -2.44
N VAL A 2 -25.50 -10.79 -2.96
CA VAL A 2 -24.47 -11.54 -2.21
C VAL A 2 -23.17 -10.73 -2.13
N ALA A 3 -22.69 -10.54 -0.90
CA ALA A 3 -21.42 -9.90 -0.57
C ALA A 3 -20.25 -10.51 -1.36
N ARG A 4 -19.68 -9.75 -2.30
CA ARG A 4 -18.46 -10.10 -3.05
C ARG A 4 -17.38 -9.02 -2.96
N MET A 5 -17.29 -8.33 -1.83
CA MET A 5 -16.23 -7.35 -1.55
C MET A 5 -15.42 -7.76 -0.31
N PHE A 6 -14.69 -8.86 -0.39
CA PHE A 6 -13.72 -9.21 0.66
C PHE A 6 -12.25 -9.02 0.23
N ASN A 7 -11.97 -8.77 -1.06
CA ASN A 7 -10.60 -8.59 -1.55
C ASN A 7 -10.30 -7.10 -1.82
N PRO A 8 -9.59 -6.39 -0.91
CA PRO A 8 -9.28 -4.98 -1.07
C PRO A 8 -8.39 -4.69 -2.30
N ILE A 9 -7.52 -5.63 -2.68
CA ILE A 9 -6.67 -5.50 -3.88
C ILE A 9 -7.55 -5.46 -5.14
N SER A 10 -8.51 -6.38 -5.24
CA SER A 10 -9.44 -6.42 -6.38
C SER A 10 -10.30 -5.16 -6.46
N TYR A 11 -10.67 -4.59 -5.31
CA TYR A 11 -11.42 -3.34 -5.24
C TYR A 11 -10.59 -2.16 -5.79
N ILE A 12 -9.33 -2.02 -5.36
CA ILE A 12 -8.42 -0.97 -5.86
C ILE A 12 -8.18 -1.12 -7.36
N LEU A 13 -7.94 -2.34 -7.84
CA LEU A 13 -7.67 -2.58 -9.26
C LEU A 13 -8.88 -2.26 -10.15
N ARG A 14 -10.10 -2.58 -9.69
CA ARG A 14 -11.35 -2.35 -10.41
C ARG A 14 -11.91 -0.94 -10.28
N SER A 15 -11.34 -0.09 -9.41
CA SER A 15 -11.81 1.28 -9.28
C SER A 15 -11.62 2.08 -10.57
N ASN A 16 -12.44 3.09 -10.80
CA ASN A 16 -12.27 4.02 -11.93
C ASN A 16 -11.23 5.13 -11.64
N SER A 17 -10.28 4.86 -10.73
CA SER A 17 -9.27 5.82 -10.31
C SER A 17 -8.09 5.89 -11.29
N PRO A 18 -7.39 7.03 -11.39
CA PRO A 18 -6.13 7.16 -12.12
C PRO A 18 -5.08 6.12 -11.67
N ARG A 19 -4.21 5.72 -12.61
CA ARG A 19 -3.19 4.68 -12.39
C ARG A 19 -2.30 4.99 -11.18
N GLY A 20 -1.84 6.24 -11.06
CA GLY A 20 -1.04 6.68 -9.91
C GLY A 20 -1.74 6.49 -8.56
N ILE A 21 -3.04 6.78 -8.47
CA ILE A 21 -3.82 6.57 -7.22
C ILE A 21 -3.90 5.09 -6.86
N LYS A 22 -4.08 4.21 -7.85
CA LYS A 22 -4.12 2.76 -7.61
C LYS A 22 -2.79 2.25 -7.06
N VAL A 23 -1.67 2.70 -7.62
CA VAL A 23 -0.33 2.35 -7.14
C VAL A 23 -0.14 2.82 -5.71
N ILE A 24 -0.46 4.09 -5.41
CA ILE A 24 -0.40 4.65 -4.05
C ILE A 24 -1.21 3.79 -3.06
N ALA A 25 -2.46 3.45 -3.41
CA ALA A 25 -3.33 2.67 -2.54
C ALA A 25 -2.80 1.25 -2.29
N LEU A 26 -2.28 0.58 -3.32
CA LEU A 26 -1.65 -0.74 -3.17
C LEU A 26 -0.39 -0.68 -2.32
N SER A 27 0.43 0.36 -2.49
CA SER A 27 1.62 0.59 -1.69
C SER A 27 1.33 0.78 -0.21
N LEU A 28 0.32 1.58 0.12
CA LEU A 28 -0.13 1.74 1.50
C LEU A 28 -0.66 0.44 2.08
N LEU A 29 -1.38 -0.36 1.27
CA LEU A 29 -1.85 -1.67 1.68
C LEU A 29 -0.70 -2.63 1.99
N VAL A 30 0.39 -2.60 1.23
CA VAL A 30 1.60 -3.39 1.52
C VAL A 30 2.19 -3.02 2.88
N VAL A 31 2.31 -1.73 3.20
CA VAL A 31 2.83 -1.27 4.51
C VAL A 31 1.93 -1.75 5.65
N LEU A 32 0.60 -1.66 5.49
CA LEU A 32 -0.34 -2.10 6.51
C LEU A 32 -0.26 -3.62 6.74
N VAL A 33 -0.17 -4.39 5.66
CA VAL A 33 -0.06 -5.86 5.73
C VAL A 33 1.27 -6.28 6.34
N SER A 34 2.37 -5.57 6.05
CA SER A 34 3.67 -5.87 6.65
C SER A 34 3.77 -5.41 8.12
N ALA A 35 3.01 -4.38 8.51
CA ALA A 35 2.93 -3.91 9.89
C ALA A 35 2.01 -4.77 10.77
N ALA A 36 0.98 -5.40 10.19
CA ALA A 36 -0.02 -6.15 10.94
C ALA A 36 0.57 -7.24 11.86
N PRO A 37 1.58 -8.04 11.43
CA PRO A 37 2.19 -9.06 12.29
C PRO A 37 2.90 -8.49 13.51
N ILE A 38 3.67 -7.40 13.35
CA ILE A 38 4.36 -6.79 14.48
C ILE A 38 3.38 -6.09 15.43
N MET A 39 2.34 -5.43 14.89
CA MET A 39 1.27 -4.85 15.72
C MET A 39 0.52 -5.92 16.51
N PHE A 40 0.22 -7.07 15.89
CA PHE A 40 -0.42 -8.20 16.57
C PHE A 40 0.47 -8.77 17.67
N TYR A 41 1.77 -8.90 17.41
CA TYR A 41 2.75 -9.35 18.40
C TYR A 41 2.88 -8.37 19.57
N ILE A 42 2.83 -7.06 19.34
CA ILE A 42 2.88 -6.06 20.42
C ILE A 42 1.68 -6.18 21.36
N VAL A 43 0.51 -6.56 20.85
CA VAL A 43 -0.73 -6.64 21.65
C VAL A 43 -0.88 -7.98 22.38
N LEU A 44 -0.44 -9.09 21.79
CA LEU A 44 -0.69 -10.45 22.31
C LEU A 44 0.58 -11.25 22.61
N GLY A 45 1.75 -10.70 22.28
CA GLY A 45 3.03 -11.36 22.44
C GLY A 45 3.53 -11.33 23.89
N PRO A 46 4.42 -12.26 24.25
CA PRO A 46 5.07 -12.28 25.55
C PRO A 46 6.02 -11.08 25.72
N GLU A 47 6.07 -10.51 26.92
CA GLU A 47 6.85 -9.29 27.22
C GLU A 47 8.37 -9.46 27.01
N ASP A 48 8.88 -10.69 27.14
CA ASP A 48 10.32 -10.98 27.10
C ASP A 48 10.84 -11.36 25.69
N GLY A 49 9.98 -11.34 24.67
CA GLY A 49 10.38 -11.74 23.32
C GLY A 49 10.90 -10.57 22.49
N ASN A 50 11.99 -10.80 21.73
CA ASN A 50 12.50 -9.84 20.75
C ASN A 50 12.14 -10.27 19.32
N PRO A 51 11.07 -9.73 18.70
CA PRO A 51 10.56 -10.18 17.41
C PRO A 51 11.34 -9.57 16.24
N ILE A 52 12.66 -9.81 16.18
CA ILE A 52 13.56 -9.28 15.13
C ILE A 52 13.01 -9.61 13.74
N GLY A 53 12.52 -10.84 13.53
CA GLY A 53 11.94 -11.26 12.25
C GLY A 53 10.72 -10.43 11.83
N LEU A 54 9.83 -10.08 12.77
CA LEU A 54 8.66 -9.24 12.48
C LEU A 54 9.07 -7.79 12.22
N GLY A 55 10.10 -7.31 12.92
CA GLY A 55 10.73 -6.02 12.65
C GLY A 55 11.30 -5.92 11.24
N LEU A 56 12.04 -6.95 10.79
CA LEU A 56 12.59 -7.02 9.44
C LEU A 56 11.50 -7.12 8.37
N LEU A 57 10.45 -7.90 8.62
CA LEU A 57 9.30 -7.99 7.73
C LEU A 57 8.62 -6.63 7.54
N PHE A 58 8.40 -5.91 8.64
CA PHE A 58 7.85 -4.55 8.58
C PHE A 58 8.79 -3.59 7.85
N ALA A 59 10.10 -3.62 8.15
CA ALA A 59 11.07 -2.74 7.52
C ALA A 59 11.13 -2.95 6.00
N PHE A 60 11.14 -4.20 5.53
CA PHE A 60 11.14 -4.51 4.11
C PHE A 60 9.82 -4.10 3.43
N GLY A 61 8.68 -4.41 4.04
CA GLY A 61 7.39 -3.99 3.52
C GLY A 61 7.20 -2.47 3.50
N ALA A 62 7.71 -1.77 4.52
CA ALA A 62 7.74 -0.31 4.56
C ALA A 62 8.59 0.26 3.42
N LEU A 63 9.79 -0.29 3.18
CA LEU A 63 10.66 0.12 2.08
C LEU A 63 9.96 -0.04 0.73
N VAL A 64 9.43 -1.23 0.45
CA VAL A 64 8.70 -1.51 -0.81
C VAL A 64 7.48 -0.60 -0.96
N GLY A 65 6.73 -0.39 0.13
CA GLY A 65 5.58 0.50 0.17
C GLY A 65 5.94 1.95 -0.15
N HIS A 66 7.01 2.48 0.44
CA HIS A 66 7.43 3.86 0.17
C HIS A 66 7.95 4.04 -1.25
N VAL A 67 8.71 3.08 -1.79
CA VAL A 67 9.15 3.12 -3.19
C VAL A 67 7.94 3.14 -4.13
N GLY A 68 6.95 2.29 -3.89
CA GLY A 68 5.72 2.27 -4.67
C GLY A 68 4.89 3.55 -4.51
N PHE A 69 4.83 4.14 -3.31
CA PHE A 69 4.15 5.41 -3.07
C PHE A 69 4.77 6.54 -3.89
N VAL A 70 6.10 6.66 -3.88
CA VAL A 70 6.83 7.66 -4.66
C VAL A 70 6.60 7.44 -6.16
N ALA A 71 6.70 6.20 -6.64
CA ALA A 71 6.42 5.87 -8.04
C ALA A 71 4.98 6.22 -8.45
N GLY A 72 4.01 5.92 -7.57
CA GLY A 72 2.59 6.25 -7.78
C GLY A 72 2.34 7.76 -7.82
N MET A 73 3.02 8.54 -6.97
CA MET A 73 2.96 10.01 -7.04
C MET A 73 3.56 10.55 -8.34
N LEU A 74 4.71 10.04 -8.76
CA LEU A 74 5.33 10.45 -10.03
C LEU A 74 4.42 10.16 -11.22
N LEU A 75 3.80 8.98 -11.27
CA LEU A 75 2.81 8.63 -12.29
C LEU A 75 1.60 9.57 -12.28
N LEU A 76 1.08 9.90 -11.10
CA LEU A 76 -0.06 10.81 -10.96
C LEU A 76 0.26 12.21 -11.46
N ILE A 77 1.45 12.72 -11.12
CA ILE A 77 1.92 14.03 -11.58
C ILE A 77 2.12 14.00 -13.10
N TRP A 78 2.77 12.96 -13.62
CA TRP A 78 3.03 12.80 -15.05
C TRP A 78 1.76 12.75 -15.88
N ASP A 79 0.78 11.92 -15.47
CA ASP A 79 -0.52 11.80 -16.14
C ASP A 79 -1.27 13.14 -16.13
N ASN A 80 -1.22 13.88 -15.02
CA ASN A 80 -1.86 15.19 -14.93
C ASN A 80 -1.16 16.24 -15.81
N LEU A 81 0.17 16.26 -15.87
CA LEU A 81 0.93 17.20 -16.69
C LEU A 81 0.73 16.93 -18.19
N LEU A 82 0.76 15.67 -18.63
CA LEU A 82 0.50 15.30 -20.01
C LEU A 82 -0.95 15.59 -20.43
N ASN A 83 -1.93 15.28 -19.58
CA ASN A 83 -3.33 15.58 -19.86
C ASN A 83 -3.60 17.09 -19.94
N LYS A 84 -2.86 17.91 -19.19
CA LYS A 84 -2.95 19.37 -19.28
C LYS A 84 -2.37 19.90 -20.59
N LYS A 85 -1.37 19.21 -21.16
CA LYS A 85 -0.73 19.58 -22.44
C LYS A 85 -1.62 19.29 -23.65
N ASN A 86 -2.48 18.27 -23.58
CA ASN A 86 -3.38 17.87 -24.69
C ASN A 86 -4.70 18.67 -24.76
N LYS A 87 -4.94 19.60 -23.82
CA LYS A 87 -6.14 20.45 -23.75
C LYS A 87 -5.87 21.92 -24.14
N ARG A 88 -4.65 22.26 -24.55
CA ARG A 88 -4.29 23.55 -25.14
C ARG A 88 -4.02 23.36 -26.62
#